data_AF-A0A8T9SEP1-F1
#
_entry.id   AF-A0A8T9SEP1-F1
#
_cell.length_a   1.000
_cell.length_b   1.000
_cell.length_c   1.000
_cell.angle_alpha   90.00
_cell.angle_beta   90.00
_cell.angle_gamma   90.00
#
_symmetry.space_group_name_H-M   'P 1'
#
loop_
_entity.id
_entity.type
_entity.pdbx_description
1 polymer ?
#
loop_
_entity_poly.entity_id
_entity_poly.type
_entity_poly.pdbx_seq_one_letter_code
_entity_poly.pdbx_strand_id
1 'polypeptide(L)'
;MEHVPITLGIAFAVIALLAVAIFYRAARHSRATLAVLVAWLGLQALVALSGFFAVTNTVPPRALGLVAPPVLLILLLLGTPRGRHYLDRLDLRALTLLHLVRIPVELVLYGLFVHKAVPELMTFSGRNWDILSGLSAPAIYYLVFQKKILGLNWLLAWNFVCLGLLFNIVGTALLSTPSIFQQFAFEQPNVAILHFPFNWLPSVVVPTVLLAHLAAIRQLLAIGGRISPAPERHRSNF
;
A
#
# COMPACT_ATOMS: atom_id res chain seq x y z
N MET A 1 0.73 -24.47 3.86
CA MET A 1 -0.02 -23.90 2.72
C MET A 1 -0.89 -24.91 1.99
N GLU A 2 -0.74 -26.22 2.22
CA GLU A 2 -1.48 -27.27 1.49
C GLU A 2 -3.00 -27.23 1.68
N HIS A 3 -3.49 -26.67 2.80
CA HIS A 3 -4.92 -26.52 3.07
C HIS A 3 -5.54 -25.22 2.49
N VAL A 4 -4.73 -24.37 1.84
CA VAL A 4 -5.20 -23.12 1.22
C VAL A 4 -5.59 -23.40 -0.24
N PRO A 5 -6.83 -23.12 -0.66
CA PRO A 5 -7.25 -23.30 -2.04
C PRO A 5 -6.40 -22.52 -3.03
N ILE A 6 -6.03 -23.16 -4.15
CA ILE A 6 -5.28 -22.51 -5.23
C ILE A 6 -6.03 -21.29 -5.80
N THR A 7 -7.37 -21.30 -5.72
CA THR A 7 -8.23 -20.19 -6.14
C THR A 7 -7.94 -18.89 -5.40
N LEU A 8 -7.61 -18.95 -4.09
CA LEU A 8 -7.18 -17.77 -3.33
C LEU A 8 -5.83 -17.25 -3.81
N GLY A 9 -4.90 -18.13 -4.15
CA GLY A 9 -3.61 -17.76 -4.73
C GLY A 9 -3.78 -17.06 -6.08
N ILE A 10 -4.57 -17.64 -6.99
CA ILE A 10 -4.86 -17.06 -8.30
C ILE A 10 -5.55 -15.69 -8.14
N ALA A 11 -6.56 -15.60 -7.28
CA ALA A 11 -7.25 -14.36 -6.99
C ALA A 11 -6.27 -13.29 -6.49
N PHE A 12 -5.38 -13.63 -5.56
CA PHE A 12 -4.39 -12.70 -5.04
C PHE A 12 -3.38 -12.25 -6.11
N ALA A 13 -2.91 -13.16 -6.96
CA ALA A 13 -2.04 -12.81 -8.07
C ALA A 13 -2.70 -11.82 -9.03
N VAL A 14 -3.97 -12.04 -9.39
CA VAL A 14 -4.75 -11.11 -10.23
C VAL A 14 -4.89 -9.74 -9.57
N ILE A 15 -5.16 -9.70 -8.26
CA ILE A 15 -5.26 -8.46 -7.48
C ILE A 15 -3.93 -7.69 -7.46
N ALA A 16 -2.80 -8.38 -7.25
CA ALA A 16 -1.48 -7.76 -7.28
C ALA A 16 -1.15 -7.19 -8.66
N LEU A 17 -1.46 -7.92 -9.73
CA LEU A 17 -1.29 -7.44 -11.11
C LEU A 17 -2.21 -6.25 -11.41
N LEU A 18 -3.44 -6.25 -10.90
CA LEU A 18 -4.36 -5.13 -11.03
C LEU A 18 -3.82 -3.89 -10.30
N ALA A 19 -3.26 -4.03 -9.10
CA ALA A 19 -2.63 -2.93 -8.37
C ALA A 19 -1.48 -2.31 -9.20
N VAL A 20 -0.63 -3.17 -9.78
CA VAL A 20 0.46 -2.74 -10.67
C VAL A 20 -0.07 -2.06 -11.93
N ALA A 21 -1.13 -2.59 -12.56
CA ALA A 21 -1.72 -1.99 -13.75
C ALA A 21 -2.32 -0.61 -13.48
N ILE A 22 -3.04 -0.44 -12.36
CA ILE A 22 -3.59 0.86 -11.95
C ILE A 22 -2.45 1.83 -11.64
N PHE A 23 -1.40 1.40 -10.93
CA PHE A 23 -0.27 2.26 -10.63
C PHE A 23 0.55 2.60 -11.88
N TYR A 24 0.69 1.69 -12.83
CA TYR A 24 1.32 1.95 -14.14
C TYR A 24 0.58 3.04 -14.92
N ARG A 25 -0.77 3.01 -14.89
CA ARG A 25 -1.61 4.09 -15.42
C ARG A 25 -1.38 5.40 -14.65
N ALA A 26 -1.32 5.35 -13.31
CA ALA A 26 -1.01 6.53 -12.49
C ALA A 26 0.37 7.14 -12.82
N ALA A 27 1.34 6.29 -13.16
CA ALA A 27 2.67 6.64 -13.63
C ALA A 27 2.72 7.00 -15.13
N ARG A 28 1.56 7.30 -15.75
CA ARG A 28 1.42 7.72 -17.16
C ARG A 28 2.09 6.76 -18.14
N HIS A 29 1.92 5.46 -17.91
CA HIS A 29 2.47 4.41 -18.77
C HIS A 29 4.00 4.40 -18.88
N SER A 30 4.70 4.90 -17.86
CA SER A 30 6.18 4.87 -17.76
C SER A 30 6.73 3.45 -17.87
N ARG A 31 7.44 3.16 -18.98
CA ARG A 31 8.09 1.86 -19.21
C ARG A 31 9.10 1.51 -18.11
N ALA A 32 9.80 2.52 -17.59
CA ALA A 32 10.75 2.33 -16.49
C ALA A 32 10.04 1.88 -15.21
N THR A 33 8.90 2.50 -14.87
CA THR A 33 8.10 2.11 -13.70
C THR A 33 7.58 0.67 -13.84
N LEU A 34 7.08 0.31 -15.03
CA LEU A 34 6.63 -1.05 -15.29
C LEU A 34 7.76 -2.07 -15.19
N ALA A 35 8.92 -1.78 -15.78
CA ALA A 35 10.09 -2.66 -15.73
C ALA A 35 10.55 -2.90 -14.28
N VAL A 36 10.60 -1.86 -13.45
CA VAL A 36 10.93 -1.99 -12.02
C VAL A 36 9.92 -2.85 -11.29
N LEU A 37 8.61 -2.62 -11.48
CA LEU A 37 7.56 -3.40 -10.81
C LEU A 37 7.54 -4.87 -11.24
N VAL A 38 7.69 -5.15 -12.54
CA VAL A 38 7.73 -6.51 -13.07
C VAL A 38 8.98 -7.25 -12.61
N ALA A 39 10.14 -6.60 -12.68
CA ALA A 39 11.39 -7.18 -12.16
C ALA A 39 11.27 -7.49 -10.67
N TRP A 40 10.66 -6.58 -9.89
CA TRP A 40 10.44 -6.77 -8.47
C TRP A 40 9.44 -7.89 -8.15
N LEU A 41 8.31 -7.97 -8.87
CA LEU A 41 7.35 -9.08 -8.76
C LEU A 41 8.02 -10.42 -9.04
N GLY A 42 8.78 -10.51 -10.13
CA GLY A 42 9.51 -11.71 -10.52
C GLY A 42 10.56 -12.13 -9.49
N LEU A 43 11.38 -11.17 -9.02
CA LEU A 43 12.37 -11.42 -7.97
C LEU A 43 11.70 -11.94 -6.70
N GLN A 44 10.63 -11.29 -6.24
CA GLN A 44 9.91 -11.70 -5.03
C GLN A 44 9.23 -13.06 -5.18
N ALA A 45 8.73 -13.38 -6.38
CA ALA A 45 8.18 -14.71 -6.66
C ALA A 45 9.28 -15.78 -6.57
N LEU A 46 10.43 -15.58 -7.22
CA LEU A 46 11.55 -16.52 -7.20
C LEU A 46 12.07 -16.75 -5.78
N VAL A 47 12.25 -15.69 -4.99
CA VAL A 47 12.75 -15.78 -3.61
C VAL A 47 11.75 -16.49 -2.70
N ALA A 48 10.44 -16.24 -2.86
CA ALA A 48 9.42 -16.95 -2.09
C ALA A 48 9.33 -18.42 -2.48
N LEU A 49 9.40 -18.74 -3.76
CA LEU A 49 9.37 -20.11 -4.28
C LEU A 49 10.60 -20.93 -3.87
N SER A 50 11.75 -20.29 -3.63
CA SER A 50 12.93 -20.97 -3.10
C SER A 50 12.80 -21.34 -1.61
N GLY A 51 11.68 -20.99 -0.95
CA GLY A 51 11.48 -21.18 0.48
C GLY A 51 12.26 -20.22 1.36
N PHE A 52 12.87 -19.16 0.80
CA PHE A 52 13.74 -18.24 1.55
C PHE A 52 13.00 -17.62 2.75
N PHE A 53 11.78 -17.11 2.53
CA PHE A 53 10.99 -16.44 3.56
C PHE A 53 10.34 -17.40 4.58
N ALA A 54 10.23 -18.69 4.26
CA ALA A 54 9.67 -19.68 5.17
C ALA A 54 10.60 -19.99 6.37
N VAL A 55 11.87 -19.59 6.29
CA VAL A 55 12.83 -19.71 7.40
C VAL A 55 12.68 -18.48 8.32
N THR A 56 12.08 -18.70 9.49
CA THR A 56 11.62 -17.63 10.40
C THR A 56 12.53 -17.42 11.62
N ASN A 57 13.50 -18.31 11.83
CA ASN A 57 14.42 -18.33 12.97
C ASN A 57 15.77 -17.62 12.70
N THR A 58 15.80 -16.62 11.83
CA THR A 58 17.03 -15.88 11.48
C THR A 58 17.10 -14.51 12.15
N VAL A 59 18.32 -14.03 12.35
CA VAL A 59 18.59 -12.65 12.78
C VAL A 59 19.51 -11.99 11.73
N PRO A 60 19.05 -10.94 11.01
CA PRO A 60 17.70 -10.38 11.05
C PRO A 60 16.64 -11.30 10.40
N PRO A 61 15.33 -11.12 10.69
CA PRO A 61 14.27 -11.89 10.06
C PRO A 61 14.24 -11.70 8.54
N ARG A 62 14.21 -12.81 7.79
CA ARG A 62 14.16 -12.77 6.31
C ARG A 62 12.94 -12.03 5.77
N ALA A 63 11.83 -12.01 6.50
CA ALA A 63 10.63 -11.25 6.16
C ALA A 63 10.91 -9.74 5.99
N LEU A 64 11.99 -9.19 6.58
CA LEU A 64 12.42 -7.82 6.30
C LEU A 64 12.77 -7.59 4.82
N GLY A 65 13.19 -8.62 4.10
CA GLY A 65 13.43 -8.55 2.65
C GLY A 65 12.16 -8.28 1.83
N LEU A 66 10.97 -8.51 2.40
CA LEU A 66 9.70 -8.14 1.78
C LEU A 66 9.45 -6.63 1.88
N VAL A 67 9.78 -6.02 3.03
CA VAL A 67 9.35 -4.66 3.38
C VAL A 67 10.46 -3.62 3.20
N ALA A 68 11.70 -3.94 3.57
CA ALA A 68 12.79 -2.97 3.60
C ALA A 68 13.16 -2.42 2.22
N PRO A 69 13.30 -3.23 1.14
CA PRO A 69 13.62 -2.69 -0.18
C PRO A 69 12.57 -1.71 -0.75
N PRO A 70 11.25 -1.99 -0.72
CA PRO A 70 10.28 -1.03 -1.22
C PRO A 70 10.14 0.19 -0.30
N VAL A 71 10.28 0.05 1.02
CA VAL A 71 10.32 1.22 1.93
C VAL A 71 11.53 2.10 1.63
N LEU A 72 12.71 1.52 1.42
CA LEU A 72 13.91 2.26 1.04
C LEU A 72 13.70 3.01 -0.29
N LEU A 73 13.09 2.38 -1.28
CA LEU A 73 12.75 3.03 -2.54
C LEU A 73 11.80 4.22 -2.32
N ILE A 74 10.77 4.07 -1.50
CA ILE A 74 9.85 5.16 -1.16
C ILE A 74 10.60 6.32 -0.50
N LEU A 75 11.49 6.04 0.46
CA LEU A 75 12.31 7.06 1.12
C LEU A 75 13.24 7.76 0.12
N LEU A 76 13.87 7.03 -0.81
CA LEU A 76 14.70 7.61 -1.87
C LEU A 76 13.89 8.49 -2.83
N LEU A 77 12.66 8.08 -3.18
CA LEU A 77 11.77 8.88 -4.00
C LEU A 77 11.37 10.18 -3.30
N LEU A 78 11.13 10.15 -1.99
CA LEU A 78 10.79 11.34 -1.21
C LEU A 78 12.00 12.24 -0.91
N GLY A 79 13.18 11.66 -0.73
CA GLY A 79 14.40 12.38 -0.36
C GLY A 79 15.14 13.04 -1.52
N THR A 80 15.02 12.50 -2.74
CA THR A 80 15.80 13.00 -3.90
C THR A 80 15.01 14.00 -4.76
N PRO A 81 15.66 15.00 -5.39
CA PRO A 81 14.98 15.93 -6.30
C PRO A 81 14.30 15.23 -7.49
N ARG A 82 14.99 14.24 -8.09
CA ARG A 82 14.46 13.45 -9.21
C ARG A 82 13.25 12.61 -8.80
N GLY A 83 13.33 11.97 -7.63
CA GLY A 83 12.23 11.18 -7.07
C GLY A 83 11.00 12.05 -6.81
N ARG A 84 11.19 13.19 -6.14
CA ARG A 84 10.10 14.14 -5.86
C ARG A 84 9.42 14.63 -7.13
N HIS A 85 10.20 14.97 -8.15
CA HIS A 85 9.67 15.36 -9.45
C HIS A 85 8.91 14.21 -10.17
N TYR A 86 9.31 12.95 -9.98
CA TYR A 86 8.53 11.81 -10.43
C TYR A 86 7.18 11.72 -9.69
N LEU A 87 7.18 11.83 -8.36
CA LEU A 87 5.96 11.79 -7.55
C LEU A 87 4.98 12.90 -7.90
N ASP A 88 5.48 14.10 -8.19
CA ASP A 88 4.68 15.28 -8.53
C ASP A 88 3.98 15.14 -9.91
N ARG A 89 4.35 14.15 -10.73
CA ARG A 89 3.74 13.87 -12.05
C ARG A 89 2.71 12.74 -12.05
N LEU A 90 2.61 11.99 -10.95
CA LEU A 90 1.66 10.90 -10.82
C LEU A 90 0.22 11.43 -10.87
N ASP A 91 -0.66 10.71 -11.55
CA ASP A 91 -2.07 11.08 -11.67
C ASP A 91 -2.85 10.82 -10.36
N LEU A 92 -3.23 11.89 -9.65
CA LEU A 92 -4.00 11.83 -8.40
C LEU A 92 -5.30 11.03 -8.51
N ARG A 93 -5.95 11.07 -9.68
CA ARG A 93 -7.21 10.35 -9.94
C ARG A 93 -6.98 8.84 -9.89
N ALA A 94 -5.99 8.36 -10.64
CA ALA A 94 -5.59 6.95 -10.64
C ALA A 94 -5.04 6.51 -9.27
N LEU A 95 -4.27 7.36 -8.57
CA LEU A 95 -3.81 7.06 -7.21
C LEU A 95 -4.98 6.89 -6.23
N THR A 96 -6.02 7.70 -6.34
CA THR A 96 -7.22 7.57 -5.49
C THR A 96 -7.96 6.27 -5.78
N LEU A 97 -8.13 5.91 -7.07
CA LEU A 97 -8.80 4.67 -7.47
C LEU A 97 -7.98 3.41 -7.14
N LEU A 98 -6.65 3.50 -7.04
CA LEU A 98 -5.80 2.38 -6.62
C LEU A 98 -6.24 1.79 -5.27
N HIS A 99 -6.79 2.61 -4.38
CA HIS A 99 -7.24 2.15 -3.07
C HIS A 99 -8.42 1.17 -3.13
N LEU A 100 -9.14 1.08 -4.25
CA LEU A 100 -10.14 0.04 -4.50
C LEU A 100 -9.58 -1.39 -4.39
N VAL A 101 -8.30 -1.58 -4.69
CA VAL A 101 -7.65 -2.90 -4.64
C VAL A 101 -7.69 -3.50 -3.23
N ARG A 102 -7.87 -2.69 -2.19
CA ARG A 102 -8.00 -3.16 -0.81
C ARG A 102 -9.23 -4.04 -0.59
N ILE A 103 -10.36 -3.75 -1.24
CA ILE A 103 -11.58 -4.54 -1.05
C ILE A 103 -11.33 -6.02 -1.39
N PRO A 104 -10.85 -6.38 -2.60
CA PRO A 104 -10.57 -7.77 -2.90
C PRO A 104 -9.37 -8.34 -2.12
N VAL A 105 -8.37 -7.53 -1.73
CA VAL A 105 -7.30 -7.99 -0.82
C VAL A 105 -7.89 -8.47 0.51
N GLU A 106 -8.78 -7.70 1.12
CA GLU A 106 -9.42 -8.01 2.40
C GLU A 106 -10.29 -9.27 2.32
N LEU A 107 -10.98 -9.47 1.19
CA LEU A 107 -11.73 -10.72 0.95
C LEU A 107 -10.81 -11.94 0.86
N VAL A 108 -9.64 -11.80 0.23
CA VAL A 108 -8.63 -12.88 0.20
C VAL A 108 -8.05 -13.12 1.59
N LEU A 109 -7.74 -12.06 2.35
CA LEU A 109 -7.25 -12.19 3.73
C LEU A 109 -8.26 -12.91 4.63
N TYR A 110 -9.55 -12.61 4.48
CA TYR A 110 -10.60 -13.34 5.17
C TYR A 110 -10.63 -14.82 4.77
N GLY A 111 -10.52 -15.14 3.48
CA GLY A 111 -10.38 -16.52 3.01
C GLY A 111 -9.16 -17.23 3.62
N LEU A 112 -8.01 -16.56 3.66
CA LEU A 112 -6.81 -17.09 4.31
C LEU A 112 -6.98 -17.31 5.81
N PHE A 113 -7.77 -16.48 6.48
CA PHE A 113 -8.15 -16.68 7.87
C PHE A 113 -8.99 -17.94 8.08
N VAL A 114 -10.01 -18.17 7.24
CA VAL A 114 -10.82 -19.40 7.28
C VAL A 114 -9.93 -20.65 7.11
N HIS A 115 -8.91 -20.56 6.25
CA HIS A 115 -7.92 -21.62 6.02
C HIS A 115 -6.70 -21.59 6.95
N LYS A 116 -6.78 -20.89 8.09
CA LYS A 116 -5.78 -20.90 9.17
C LYS A 116 -4.38 -20.37 8.78
N ALA A 117 -4.28 -19.57 7.71
CA ALA A 117 -3.01 -19.04 7.20
C ALA A 117 -2.71 -17.58 7.60
N VAL A 118 -3.72 -16.87 8.09
CA VAL A 118 -3.67 -15.48 8.57
C VAL A 118 -4.56 -15.36 9.81
N PRO A 119 -4.22 -14.60 10.87
CA PRO A 119 -5.09 -14.47 12.04
C PRO A 119 -6.30 -13.57 11.79
N GLU A 120 -7.35 -13.74 12.62
CA GLU A 120 -8.58 -12.94 12.53
C GLU A 120 -8.33 -11.44 12.65
N LEU A 121 -7.41 -11.03 13.55
CA LEU A 121 -7.04 -9.63 13.77
C LEU A 121 -6.49 -8.93 12.53
N MET A 122 -6.03 -9.68 11.51
CA MET A 122 -5.58 -9.14 10.23
C MET A 122 -6.70 -9.00 9.19
N THR A 123 -7.93 -9.35 9.54
CA THR A 123 -9.09 -9.28 8.65
C THR A 123 -10.08 -8.21 9.11
N PHE A 124 -10.99 -7.84 8.22
CA PHE A 124 -12.06 -6.91 8.51
C PHE A 124 -13.06 -7.38 9.58
N SER A 125 -13.12 -8.68 9.92
CA SER A 125 -13.93 -9.15 11.05
C SER A 125 -13.25 -8.88 12.41
N GLY A 126 -11.92 -8.69 12.39
CA GLY A 126 -11.12 -8.37 13.57
C GLY A 126 -10.82 -6.87 13.67
N ARG A 127 -9.52 -6.54 13.65
CA ARG A 127 -9.02 -5.18 13.89
C ARG A 127 -8.57 -4.46 12.62
N ASN A 128 -8.71 -5.08 11.44
CA ASN A 128 -8.29 -4.48 10.17
C ASN A 128 -9.42 -3.70 9.50
N TRP A 129 -9.48 -2.40 9.75
CA TRP A 129 -10.55 -1.54 9.21
C TRP A 129 -10.12 -0.90 7.88
N ASP A 130 -9.01 -1.34 7.27
CA ASP A 130 -8.51 -0.80 6.00
C ASP A 130 -9.45 -1.08 4.82
N ILE A 131 -10.41 -2.01 4.96
CA ILE A 131 -11.49 -2.18 3.98
C ILE A 131 -12.30 -0.88 3.77
N LEU A 132 -12.46 -0.06 4.82
CA LEU A 132 -13.19 1.21 4.76
C LEU A 132 -12.49 2.23 3.85
N SER A 133 -11.15 2.20 3.81
CA SER A 133 -10.39 3.07 2.91
C SER A 133 -10.63 2.67 1.44
N GLY A 134 -10.76 1.37 1.16
CA GLY A 134 -11.14 0.87 -0.16
C GLY A 134 -12.57 1.23 -0.55
N LEU A 135 -13.54 1.01 0.34
CA LEU A 135 -14.95 1.32 0.10
C LEU A 135 -15.23 2.81 -0.08
N SER A 136 -14.50 3.67 0.64
CA SER A 136 -14.66 5.13 0.53
C SER A 136 -13.99 5.74 -0.70
N ALA A 137 -13.04 5.04 -1.34
CA ALA A 137 -12.26 5.59 -2.47
C ALA A 137 -13.13 6.04 -3.67
N PRO A 138 -14.15 5.30 -4.14
CA PRO A 138 -15.03 5.76 -5.23
C PRO A 138 -15.85 6.99 -4.87
N ALA A 139 -16.34 7.05 -3.63
CA ALA A 139 -17.10 8.20 -3.14
C ALA A 139 -16.22 9.46 -3.12
N ILE A 140 -15.01 9.35 -2.57
CA ILE A 140 -14.02 10.45 -2.59
C ILE A 140 -13.65 10.84 -4.01
N TYR A 141 -13.37 9.86 -4.89
CA TYR A 141 -13.08 10.11 -6.30
C TYR A 141 -14.20 10.92 -6.97
N TYR A 142 -15.45 10.48 -6.79
CA TYR A 142 -16.60 11.11 -7.41
C TYR A 142 -16.85 12.52 -6.86
N LEU A 143 -16.84 12.69 -5.54
CA LEU A 143 -17.15 13.97 -4.90
C LEU A 143 -16.07 15.03 -5.13
N VAL A 144 -14.79 14.65 -5.19
CA VAL A 144 -13.66 15.57 -5.40
C VAL A 144 -13.43 15.86 -6.88
N PHE A 145 -13.37 14.84 -7.74
CA PHE A 145 -12.94 15.03 -9.13
C PHE A 145 -14.09 15.22 -10.13
N GLN A 146 -15.21 14.53 -9.95
CA GLN A 146 -16.33 14.57 -10.90
C GLN A 146 -17.33 15.66 -10.56
N LYS A 147 -17.84 15.66 -9.33
CA LYS A 147 -18.82 16.65 -8.86
C LYS A 147 -18.18 17.94 -8.36
N LYS A 148 -16.91 17.89 -7.93
CA LYS A 148 -16.16 19.04 -7.37
C LYS A 148 -16.88 19.71 -6.19
N ILE A 149 -17.64 18.93 -5.42
CA ILE A 149 -18.34 19.40 -4.22
C ILE A 149 -17.37 19.48 -3.05
N LEU A 150 -16.45 18.52 -2.96
CA LEU A 150 -15.41 18.51 -1.93
C LEU A 150 -14.10 19.08 -2.49
N GLY A 151 -13.48 19.98 -1.71
CA GLY A 151 -12.19 20.56 -2.05
C GLY A 151 -11.01 19.60 -1.81
N LEU A 152 -9.82 20.00 -2.26
CA LEU A 152 -8.58 19.22 -2.13
C LEU A 152 -8.16 18.96 -0.67
N ASN A 153 -8.60 19.81 0.28
CA ASN A 153 -8.38 19.59 1.71
C ASN A 153 -9.08 18.34 2.24
N TRP A 154 -10.26 18.00 1.71
CA TRP A 154 -10.96 16.76 2.06
C TRP A 154 -10.22 15.54 1.53
N LEU A 155 -9.68 15.61 0.31
CA LEU A 155 -8.83 14.54 -0.23
C LEU A 155 -7.55 14.37 0.61
N LEU A 156 -6.95 15.47 1.08
CA LEU A 156 -5.79 15.43 1.97
C LEU A 156 -6.12 14.77 3.31
N ALA A 157 -7.21 15.20 3.97
CA ALA A 157 -7.67 14.62 5.23
C ALA A 157 -7.97 13.11 5.07
N TRP A 158 -8.65 12.73 3.99
CA TRP A 158 -8.92 11.32 3.67
C TRP A 158 -7.64 10.49 3.54
N ASN A 159 -6.61 11.02 2.84
CA ASN A 159 -5.33 10.33 2.72
C ASN A 159 -4.65 10.12 4.09
N PHE A 160 -4.70 11.10 5.00
CA PHE A 160 -4.14 10.95 6.34
C PHE A 160 -4.90 9.91 7.18
N VAL A 161 -6.24 9.92 7.13
CA VAL A 161 -7.05 8.91 7.83
C VAL A 161 -6.74 7.50 7.31
N CYS A 162 -6.72 7.32 5.98
CA CYS A 162 -6.42 6.03 5.36
C CYS A 162 -4.98 5.58 5.64
N LEU A 163 -4.02 6.52 5.71
CA LEU A 163 -2.65 6.21 6.07
C LEU A 163 -2.53 5.74 7.53
N GLY A 164 -3.33 6.30 8.44
CA GLY A 164 -3.43 5.82 9.82
C GLY A 164 -3.96 4.39 9.91
N LEU A 165 -5.01 4.06 9.13
CA LEU A 165 -5.52 2.69 9.01
C LEU A 165 -4.47 1.73 8.45
N LEU A 166 -3.75 2.16 7.41
CA LEU A 166 -2.68 1.37 6.79
C LEU A 166 -1.56 1.06 7.79
N PHE A 167 -1.09 2.05 8.57
CA PHE A 167 -0.06 1.82 9.57
C PHE A 167 -0.55 0.90 10.70
N ASN A 168 -1.82 0.99 11.08
CA ASN A 168 -2.41 0.09 12.07
C ASN A 168 -2.33 -1.38 11.61
N ILE A 169 -2.75 -1.68 10.37
CA ILE A 169 -2.70 -3.05 9.86
C ILE A 169 -1.27 -3.52 9.57
N VAL A 170 -0.38 -2.65 9.07
CA VAL A 170 1.02 -3.02 8.82
C VAL A 170 1.75 -3.36 10.13
N GLY A 171 1.54 -2.57 11.19
CA GLY A 171 2.10 -2.86 12.51
C GLY A 171 1.57 -4.19 13.07
N THR A 172 0.26 -4.39 12.95
CA THR A 172 -0.41 -5.63 13.36
C THR A 172 0.13 -6.84 12.59
N ALA A 173 0.31 -6.72 11.27
CA ALA A 173 0.85 -7.76 10.41
C ALA A 173 2.29 -8.12 10.78
N LEU A 174 3.15 -7.12 11.00
CA LEU A 174 4.54 -7.33 11.42
C LEU A 174 4.61 -8.08 12.75
N LEU A 175 3.82 -7.67 13.74
CA LEU A 175 3.76 -8.29 15.06
C LEU A 175 3.04 -9.64 15.08
N SER A 176 2.34 -10.02 14.01
CA SER A 176 1.68 -11.33 13.87
C SER A 176 2.44 -12.30 12.97
N THR A 177 3.51 -11.83 12.30
CA THR A 177 4.32 -12.65 11.40
C THR A 177 5.27 -13.51 12.20
N PRO A 178 5.36 -14.83 11.93
CA PRO A 178 6.31 -15.71 12.61
C PRO A 178 7.74 -15.17 12.49
N SER A 179 8.29 -14.70 13.61
CA SER A 179 9.63 -14.14 13.71
C SER A 179 9.96 -13.88 15.19
N ILE A 180 11.21 -13.51 15.47
CA ILE A 180 11.63 -13.06 16.81
C ILE A 180 10.87 -11.80 17.29
N PHE A 181 10.17 -11.10 16.39
CA PHE A 181 9.38 -9.90 16.72
C PHE A 181 7.88 -10.19 16.89
N GLN A 182 7.46 -11.45 16.79
CA GLN A 182 6.05 -11.81 16.94
C GLN A 182 5.58 -11.50 18.37
N GLN A 183 4.46 -10.78 18.49
CA GLN A 183 3.80 -10.44 19.75
C GLN A 183 2.31 -10.82 19.76
N PHE A 184 1.72 -11.07 18.59
CA PHE A 184 0.31 -11.41 18.45
C PHE A 184 0.12 -12.73 17.68
N ALA A 185 -1.10 -13.27 17.75
CA ALA A 185 -1.55 -14.38 16.92
C ALA A 185 -0.68 -15.65 16.99
N PHE A 186 -0.17 -16.02 18.16
CA PHE A 186 0.66 -17.21 18.32
C PHE A 186 -0.05 -18.51 17.91
N GLU A 187 -1.35 -18.61 18.13
CA GLU A 187 -2.15 -19.78 17.75
C GLU A 187 -2.39 -19.90 16.24
N GLN A 188 -2.47 -18.78 15.53
CA GLN A 188 -2.75 -18.71 14.10
C GLN A 188 -1.94 -17.58 13.45
N PRO A 189 -0.62 -17.73 13.32
CA PRO A 189 0.25 -16.64 12.89
C PRO A 189 0.06 -16.31 11.41
N ASN A 190 0.56 -15.13 11.01
CA ASN A 190 0.51 -14.65 9.64
C ASN A 190 1.57 -15.34 8.76
N VAL A 191 1.34 -16.62 8.45
CA VAL A 191 2.24 -17.44 7.62
C VAL A 191 2.08 -17.18 6.13
N ALA A 192 0.87 -16.77 5.69
CA ALA A 192 0.57 -16.63 4.27
C ALA A 192 1.57 -15.71 3.55
N ILE A 193 1.92 -14.56 4.14
CA ILE A 193 2.81 -13.57 3.52
C ILE A 193 4.25 -14.07 3.27
N LEU A 194 4.63 -15.22 3.82
CA LEU A 194 5.93 -15.85 3.59
C LEU A 194 5.94 -16.74 2.33
N HIS A 195 4.77 -16.95 1.72
CA HIS A 195 4.59 -17.84 0.59
C HIS A 195 4.06 -17.10 -0.65
N PHE A 196 4.49 -17.56 -1.82
CA PHE A 196 3.94 -17.08 -3.08
C PHE A 196 2.49 -17.55 -3.26
N PRO A 197 1.57 -16.69 -3.78
CA PRO A 197 1.76 -15.30 -4.22
C PRO A 197 1.49 -14.24 -3.15
N PHE A 198 1.12 -14.64 -1.93
CA PHE A 198 0.71 -13.72 -0.87
C PHE A 198 1.84 -12.84 -0.34
N ASN A 199 3.10 -13.23 -0.55
CA ASN A 199 4.27 -12.39 -0.28
C ASN A 199 4.29 -11.09 -1.10
N TRP A 200 3.57 -11.02 -2.23
CA TRP A 200 3.35 -9.77 -2.95
C TRP A 200 2.51 -8.75 -2.17
N LEU A 201 1.81 -9.15 -1.10
CA LEU A 201 1.09 -8.22 -0.23
C LEU A 201 2.06 -7.22 0.43
N PRO A 202 2.99 -7.65 1.32
CA PRO A 202 3.93 -6.74 1.96
C PRO A 202 5.01 -6.20 1.01
N SER A 203 5.33 -6.92 -0.07
CA SER A 203 6.43 -6.52 -0.97
C SER A 203 6.02 -5.63 -2.14
N VAL A 204 4.76 -5.67 -2.56
CA VAL A 204 4.29 -4.91 -3.75
C VAL A 204 3.04 -4.10 -3.45
N VAL A 205 1.94 -4.75 -3.03
CA VAL A 205 0.63 -4.11 -2.91
C VAL A 205 0.65 -3.03 -1.83
N VAL A 206 1.07 -3.39 -0.61
CA VAL A 206 1.12 -2.46 0.54
C VAL A 206 2.05 -1.27 0.24
N PRO A 207 3.30 -1.46 -0.23
CA PRO A 207 4.15 -0.33 -0.58
C PRO A 207 3.63 0.54 -1.72
N THR A 208 2.96 -0.04 -2.72
CA THR A 208 2.35 0.72 -3.84
C THR A 208 1.22 1.60 -3.34
N VAL A 209 0.40 1.08 -2.43
CA VAL A 209 -0.67 1.82 -1.74
C VAL A 209 -0.11 2.90 -0.81
N LEU A 210 0.96 2.60 -0.05
CA LEU A 210 1.66 3.59 0.78
C LEU A 210 2.21 4.74 -0.07
N LEU A 211 2.88 4.41 -1.19
CA LEU A 211 3.42 5.39 -2.12
C LEU A 211 2.32 6.27 -2.72
N ALA A 212 1.14 5.72 -3.00
CA ALA A 212 0.01 6.49 -3.49
C ALA A 212 -0.46 7.54 -2.49
N HIS A 213 -0.58 7.18 -1.20
CA HIS A 213 -0.90 8.15 -0.13
C HIS A 213 0.17 9.24 -0.03
N LEU A 214 1.44 8.86 0.03
CA LEU A 214 2.54 9.81 0.21
C LEU A 214 2.70 10.76 -0.99
N ALA A 215 2.55 10.24 -2.21
CA ALA A 215 2.54 11.05 -3.42
C ALA A 215 1.35 12.02 -3.45
N ALA A 216 0.14 11.55 -3.11
CA ALA A 216 -1.05 12.38 -3.06
C ALA A 216 -0.92 13.50 -2.01
N ILE A 217 -0.53 13.16 -0.78
CA ILE A 217 -0.31 14.13 0.30
C ILE A 217 0.71 15.18 -0.13
N ARG A 218 1.85 14.76 -0.69
CA ARG A 218 2.89 15.66 -1.17
C ARG A 218 2.36 16.66 -2.21
N GLN A 219 1.67 16.15 -3.24
CA GLN A 219 1.10 17.00 -4.29
C GLN A 219 0.07 17.99 -3.72
N LEU A 220 -0.81 17.53 -2.83
CA LEU A 220 -1.87 18.35 -2.24
C LEU A 220 -1.32 19.46 -1.33
N LEU A 221 -0.29 19.16 -0.52
CA LEU A 221 0.38 20.18 0.30
C LEU A 221 1.11 21.22 -0.57
N ALA A 222 1.73 20.80 -1.68
CA ALA A 222 2.37 21.72 -2.62
C ALA A 222 1.36 22.62 -3.34
N ILE A 223 0.14 22.13 -3.61
CA ILE A 223 -0.95 22.92 -4.19
C ILE A 223 -1.52 23.90 -3.14
N GLY A 224 -1.77 23.44 -1.91
CA GLY A 224 -2.31 24.27 -0.83
C GLY A 224 -1.41 25.45 -0.48
N GLY A 225 -0.08 25.23 -0.44
CA GLY A 225 0.90 26.30 -0.19
C GLY A 225 0.99 27.36 -1.31
N ARG A 226 0.47 27.09 -2.50
CA ARG A 226 0.39 28.08 -3.61
C ARG A 226 -0.89 28.92 -3.58
N ILE A 227 -1.89 28.53 -2.80
CA ILE A 227 -3.20 29.19 -2.72
C ILE A 227 -3.31 30.09 -1.47
N SER A 228 -2.42 29.95 -0.49
CA SER A 228 -2.34 30.89 0.64
C SER A 228 -1.99 32.31 0.14
N PRO A 229 -2.81 33.34 0.42
CA PRO A 229 -2.48 34.70 0.02
C PRO A 229 -1.16 35.11 0.68
N ALA A 230 -0.25 35.67 -0.10
CA ALA A 230 0.95 36.30 0.45
C ALA A 230 0.49 37.35 1.48
N PRO A 231 1.14 37.47 2.65
CA PRO A 231 0.79 38.51 3.60
C PRO A 231 0.92 39.86 2.87
N GLU A 232 -0.17 40.62 2.85
CA GLU A 232 -0.20 41.97 2.32
C GLU A 232 0.96 42.73 2.97
N ARG A 233 1.98 43.06 2.18
CA ARG A 233 2.96 44.05 2.62
C ARG A 233 2.19 45.36 2.74
N HIS A 234 1.84 45.71 3.97
CA HIS A 234 1.36 47.03 4.34
C HIS A 234 2.40 48.03 3.82
N ARG A 235 2.09 48.65 2.67
CA ARG A 235 2.78 49.84 2.22
C ARG A 235 2.28 50.97 3.12
N SER A 236 2.98 51.19 4.22
CA SER A 236 2.93 52.47 4.93
C SER A 236 3.55 53.52 4.00
N ASN A 237 2.71 54.20 3.24
CA ASN A 237 3.11 55.44 2.57
C ASN A 237 3.03 56.56 3.60
N PHE A 238 4.14 57.28 3.72
CA PHE A 238 4.28 58.59 4.37
C PHE A 238 3.33 59.63 3.77
#